data_AF-A0A959MEY4-F1
#
_entry.id   AF-A0A959MEY4-F1
#
_cell.length_a   1.000
_cell.length_b   1.000
_cell.length_c   1.000
_cell.angle_alpha   90.00
_cell.angle_beta   90.00
_cell.angle_gamma   90.00
#
_symmetry.space_group_name_H-M   'P 1'
#
loop_
_entity.id
_entity.type
_entity.pdbx_description
1 polymer ?
#
loop_
_entity_poly.entity_id
_entity_poly.type
_entity_poly.pdbx_seq_one_letter_code
_entity_poly.pdbx_strand_id
1 'polypeptide(L)'
;MSTKLVSEQSKPSQWWRERSIELSLTLLSLLFALFFFSQFAMWVEERSGVVLDDPVLNLLTPVDLTWPIFALIYGGLLLAVTRLLPSPDALLLTIRSYTLLLLVRIVVMYLAPFAQPDGMILLRDPVAGLGPGGAMTNDLFFSGHTATMFLFFLTARERRFKSIFLFLTVLLGVMLLMQHVHYTVDVVAAPFFTFGCYVLAQKITWKGSVEEKPQLPLR
;
A
#
# COMPACT_ATOMS: atom_id res chain seq x y z
N MET A 1 36.96 5.63 -35.10
CA MET A 1 36.96 6.26 -33.76
C MET A 1 35.54 6.78 -33.51
N SER A 2 34.67 5.96 -32.91
CA SER A 2 33.31 6.36 -32.53
C SER A 2 33.04 5.79 -31.15
N THR A 3 32.86 6.70 -30.22
CA THR A 3 32.73 6.55 -28.79
C THR A 3 31.56 5.64 -28.42
N LYS A 4 31.90 4.56 -27.70
CA LYS A 4 30.93 3.78 -26.95
C LYS A 4 30.31 4.68 -25.87
N LEU A 5 29.07 5.10 -26.08
CA LEU A 5 28.19 5.52 -24.98
C LEU A 5 27.80 4.26 -24.20
N VAL A 6 28.74 3.76 -23.39
CA VAL A 6 28.42 2.79 -22.34
C VAL A 6 27.69 3.58 -21.27
N SER A 7 26.39 3.37 -21.18
CA SER A 7 25.59 3.79 -20.03
C SER A 7 26.28 3.27 -18.78
N GLU A 8 26.82 4.18 -17.98
CA GLU A 8 27.48 3.89 -16.72
C GLU A 8 26.40 3.47 -15.70
N GLN A 9 25.99 2.20 -15.77
CA GLN A 9 25.22 1.56 -14.71
C GLN A 9 26.15 1.42 -13.50
N SER A 10 26.09 2.37 -12.59
CA SER A 10 26.72 2.31 -11.27
C SER A 10 26.43 0.96 -10.61
N LYS A 11 27.46 0.30 -10.06
CA LYS A 11 27.33 -1.00 -9.39
C LYS A 11 26.28 -0.93 -8.25
N PRO A 12 25.49 -2.00 -8.00
CA PRO A 12 24.40 -1.98 -7.01
C PRO A 12 24.80 -1.44 -5.62
N SER A 13 26.01 -1.74 -5.15
CA SER A 13 26.51 -1.29 -3.84
C SER A 13 26.83 0.20 -3.76
N GLN A 14 27.19 0.82 -4.87
CA GLN A 14 27.48 2.26 -4.93
C GLN A 14 26.18 3.07 -4.83
N TRP A 15 25.11 2.54 -5.41
CA TRP A 15 23.79 3.16 -5.46
C TRP A 15 23.13 3.27 -4.08
N TRP A 16 23.16 2.19 -3.28
CA TRP A 16 22.65 2.21 -1.91
C TRP A 16 23.33 3.25 -1.03
N ARG A 17 24.60 3.55 -1.30
CA ARG A 17 25.36 4.55 -0.55
C ARG A 17 24.88 5.96 -0.88
N GLU A 18 24.68 6.25 -2.17
CA GLU A 18 24.21 7.56 -2.66
C GLU A 18 22.79 7.87 -2.19
N ARG A 19 21.92 6.86 -2.07
CA ARG A 19 20.50 7.03 -1.73
C ARG A 19 20.15 6.63 -0.29
N SER A 20 21.17 6.37 0.54
CA SER A 20 21.02 5.92 1.93
C SER A 20 20.29 6.92 2.82
N ILE A 21 20.56 8.22 2.65
CA ILE A 21 19.89 9.31 3.40
C ILE A 21 18.42 9.38 2.99
N GLU A 22 18.14 9.38 1.68
CA GLU A 22 16.79 9.44 1.13
C GLU A 22 15.95 8.23 1.58
N LEU A 23 16.55 7.04 1.57
CA LEU A 23 15.94 5.81 2.08
C LEU A 23 15.67 5.90 3.58
N SER A 24 16.65 6.35 4.37
CA SER A 24 16.49 6.50 5.82
C SER A 24 15.37 7.46 6.18
N LEU A 25 15.29 8.62 5.52
CA LEU A 25 14.21 9.60 5.71
C LEU A 25 12.86 9.03 5.28
N THR A 26 12.83 8.31 4.15
CA THR A 26 11.61 7.67 3.64
C THR A 26 11.11 6.59 4.61
N LEU A 27 12.00 5.74 5.14
CA LEU A 27 11.67 4.74 6.15
C LEU A 27 11.24 5.37 7.47
N LEU A 28 11.91 6.42 7.93
CA LEU A 28 11.51 7.16 9.14
C LEU A 28 10.10 7.75 8.99
N SER A 29 9.80 8.34 7.82
CA SER A 29 8.47 8.87 7.52
C SER A 29 7.40 7.77 7.52
N LEU A 30 7.73 6.58 6.99
CA LEU A 30 6.85 5.42 7.02
C LEU A 30 6.58 4.96 8.45
N LEU A 31 7.64 4.82 9.28
CA LEU A 31 7.49 4.40 10.67
C LEU A 31 6.63 5.38 11.47
N PHE A 32 6.81 6.68 11.24
CA PHE A 32 5.98 7.70 11.84
C PHE A 32 4.52 7.58 11.38
N ALA A 33 4.27 7.44 10.08
CA ALA A 33 2.92 7.27 9.55
C ALA A 33 2.24 5.99 10.08
N LEU A 34 2.98 4.88 10.20
CA LEU A 34 2.46 3.63 10.79
C LEU A 34 2.14 3.79 12.27
N PHE A 35 2.99 4.47 13.03
CA PHE A 35 2.72 4.76 14.44
C PHE A 35 1.44 5.59 14.60
N PHE A 36 1.31 6.69 13.85
CA PHE A 36 0.12 7.53 13.88
C PHE A 36 -1.13 6.79 13.41
N PHE A 37 -1.03 6.01 12.33
CA PHE A 37 -2.13 5.18 11.84
C PHE A 37 -2.57 4.17 12.89
N SER A 38 -1.64 3.51 13.58
CA SER A 38 -1.97 2.55 14.64
C SER A 38 -2.71 3.21 15.82
N GLN A 39 -2.27 4.38 16.27
CA GLN A 39 -2.98 5.12 17.33
C GLN A 39 -4.37 5.58 16.86
N PHE A 40 -4.45 6.09 15.63
CA PHE A 40 -5.71 6.50 15.02
C PHE A 40 -6.68 5.33 14.85
N ALA A 41 -6.20 4.17 14.42
CA ALA A 41 -7.03 3.00 14.22
C ALA A 41 -7.63 2.49 15.53
N MET A 42 -6.88 2.49 16.65
CA MET A 42 -7.46 2.18 17.97
C MET A 42 -8.57 3.16 18.36
N TRP A 43 -8.39 4.46 18.08
CA TRP A 43 -9.46 5.44 18.30
C TRP A 43 -10.69 5.22 17.39
N VAL A 44 -10.46 4.78 16.14
CA VAL A 44 -11.54 4.42 15.21
C VAL A 44 -12.33 3.19 15.68
N GLU A 45 -11.70 2.25 16.37
CA GLU A 45 -12.40 1.09 16.95
C GLU A 45 -13.38 1.50 18.06
N GLU A 46 -13.06 2.54 18.83
CA GLU A 46 -13.88 2.97 19.98
C GLU A 46 -15.00 3.96 19.61
N ARG A 47 -14.91 4.63 18.45
CA ARG A 47 -15.92 5.62 18.04
C ARG A 47 -17.17 4.93 17.49
N SER A 48 -18.29 5.65 17.55
CA SER A 48 -19.50 5.24 16.82
C SER A 48 -19.30 5.43 15.30
N GLY A 49 -19.87 4.51 14.53
CA GLY A 49 -19.87 4.55 13.07
C GLY A 49 -21.25 4.29 12.47
N VAL A 50 -21.34 4.42 11.17
CA VAL A 50 -22.54 4.21 10.35
C VAL A 50 -22.39 2.92 9.57
N VAL A 51 -23.37 2.03 9.67
CA VAL A 51 -23.47 0.84 8.83
C VAL A 51 -24.06 1.26 7.49
N LEU A 52 -23.44 0.84 6.39
CA LEU A 52 -23.91 1.11 5.05
C LEU A 52 -24.79 -0.03 4.56
N ASP A 53 -25.88 0.31 3.85
CA ASP A 53 -26.62 -0.67 3.06
C ASP A 53 -25.87 -0.94 1.75
N ASP A 54 -25.22 -2.10 1.66
CA ASP A 54 -24.39 -2.49 0.52
C ASP A 54 -25.09 -3.58 -0.31
N PRO A 55 -25.62 -3.24 -1.49
CA PRO A 55 -26.37 -4.18 -2.32
C PRO A 55 -25.56 -5.40 -2.75
N VAL A 56 -24.23 -5.29 -2.87
CA VAL A 56 -23.38 -6.41 -3.27
C VAL A 56 -23.20 -7.36 -2.09
N LEU A 57 -22.92 -6.84 -0.90
CA LEU A 57 -22.81 -7.69 0.30
C LEU A 57 -24.14 -8.37 0.62
N ASN A 58 -25.27 -7.67 0.47
CA ASN A 58 -26.60 -8.25 0.69
C ASN A 58 -26.93 -9.46 -0.22
N LEU A 59 -26.21 -9.61 -1.34
CA LEU A 59 -26.35 -10.76 -2.26
C LEU A 59 -25.40 -11.91 -1.93
N LEU A 60 -24.43 -11.71 -1.05
CA LEU A 60 -23.40 -12.67 -0.70
C LEU A 60 -23.68 -13.28 0.68
N THR A 61 -23.59 -14.60 0.79
CA THR A 61 -23.46 -15.24 2.10
C THR A 61 -22.02 -15.12 2.60
N PRO A 62 -21.77 -14.65 3.83
CA PRO A 62 -20.43 -14.58 4.38
C PRO A 62 -19.73 -15.95 4.42
N VAL A 63 -18.50 -16.00 3.92
CA VAL A 63 -17.65 -17.20 3.95
C VAL A 63 -16.32 -16.87 4.62
N ASP A 64 -15.88 -17.73 5.55
CA ASP A 64 -14.57 -17.59 6.18
C ASP A 64 -13.46 -17.98 5.18
N LEU A 65 -12.73 -16.97 4.74
CA LEU A 65 -11.61 -17.02 3.81
C LEU A 65 -10.32 -16.49 4.46
N THR A 66 -10.25 -16.48 5.80
CA THR A 66 -9.16 -15.86 6.56
C THR A 66 -7.80 -16.37 6.11
N TRP A 67 -7.65 -17.70 6.00
CA TRP A 67 -6.37 -18.31 5.60
C TRP A 67 -5.98 -18.01 4.14
N PRO A 68 -6.86 -18.20 3.13
CA PRO A 68 -6.60 -17.73 1.77
C PRO A 68 -6.22 -16.25 1.69
N ILE A 69 -6.96 -15.38 2.39
CA ILE A 69 -6.71 -13.93 2.39
C ILE A 69 -5.30 -13.62 2.90
N PHE A 70 -4.91 -14.17 4.06
CA PHE A 70 -3.57 -13.93 4.60
C PHE A 70 -2.46 -14.56 3.75
N ALA A 71 -2.71 -15.71 3.13
CA ALA A 71 -1.76 -16.29 2.18
C ALA A 71 -1.52 -15.35 0.99
N LEU A 72 -2.57 -14.70 0.46
CA LEU A 72 -2.43 -13.72 -0.61
C LEU A 72 -1.74 -12.43 -0.14
N ILE A 73 -2.08 -11.91 1.04
CA ILE A 73 -1.48 -10.69 1.58
C ILE A 73 0.03 -10.90 1.81
N TYR A 74 0.43 -11.91 2.59
CA TYR A 74 1.84 -12.14 2.89
C TYR A 74 2.63 -12.68 1.71
N GLY A 75 2.02 -13.55 0.89
CA GLY A 75 2.63 -14.02 -0.34
C GLY A 75 2.88 -12.89 -1.34
N GLY A 76 1.90 -11.99 -1.49
CA GLY A 76 2.02 -10.79 -2.32
C GLY A 76 3.07 -9.82 -1.78
N LEU A 77 3.11 -9.57 -0.47
CA LEU A 77 4.13 -8.74 0.17
C LEU A 77 5.54 -9.30 -0.03
N LEU A 78 5.74 -10.60 0.24
CA LEU A 78 7.02 -11.27 0.03
C LEU A 78 7.47 -11.18 -1.43
N LEU A 79 6.55 -11.42 -2.35
CA LEU A 79 6.81 -11.28 -3.78
C LEU A 79 7.18 -9.83 -4.14
N ALA A 80 6.46 -8.84 -3.62
CA ALA A 80 6.76 -7.43 -3.88
C ALA A 80 8.15 -7.05 -3.36
N VAL A 81 8.48 -7.42 -2.12
CA VAL A 81 9.81 -7.15 -1.52
C VAL A 81 10.92 -7.75 -2.36
N THR A 82 10.83 -9.02 -2.74
CA THR A 82 11.86 -9.69 -3.56
C THR A 82 12.03 -9.06 -4.95
N ARG A 83 10.99 -8.46 -5.51
CA ARG A 83 11.02 -7.81 -6.84
C ARG A 83 11.41 -6.34 -6.81
N LEU A 84 11.15 -5.65 -5.70
CA LEU A 84 11.44 -4.23 -5.54
C LEU A 84 12.85 -4.00 -4.96
N LEU A 85 13.36 -4.90 -4.12
CA LEU A 85 14.71 -4.79 -3.54
C LEU A 85 15.83 -4.57 -4.57
N PRO A 86 15.85 -5.24 -5.74
CA PRO A 86 16.87 -4.99 -6.76
C PRO A 86 16.78 -3.61 -7.43
N SER A 87 15.70 -2.86 -7.18
CA SER A 87 15.39 -1.61 -7.86
C SER A 87 15.03 -0.52 -6.84
N PRO A 88 16.02 0.18 -6.27
CA PRO A 88 15.75 1.03 -5.12
C PRO A 88 14.91 2.27 -5.46
N ASP A 89 14.93 2.78 -6.71
CA ASP A 89 13.99 3.81 -7.17
C ASP A 89 12.52 3.36 -7.03
N ALA A 90 12.24 2.13 -7.48
CA ALA A 90 10.90 1.54 -7.39
C ALA A 90 10.53 1.25 -5.94
N LEU A 91 11.50 0.84 -5.11
CA LEU A 91 11.30 0.64 -3.68
C LEU A 91 10.96 1.95 -2.96
N LEU A 92 11.74 3.02 -3.17
CA LEU A 92 11.50 4.34 -2.62
C LEU A 92 10.12 4.87 -3.04
N LEU A 93 9.80 4.76 -4.34
CA LEU A 93 8.50 5.17 -4.85
C LEU A 93 7.35 4.38 -4.21
N THR A 94 7.52 3.06 -4.02
CA THR A 94 6.53 2.21 -3.35
C THR A 94 6.34 2.65 -1.91
N ILE A 95 7.43 2.82 -1.14
CA ILE A 95 7.34 3.22 0.27
C ILE A 95 6.70 4.60 0.40
N ARG A 96 7.10 5.59 -0.41
CA ARG A 96 6.48 6.93 -0.40
C ARG A 96 5.01 6.91 -0.74
N SER A 97 4.63 6.14 -1.76
CA SER A 97 3.23 5.99 -2.16
C SER A 97 2.42 5.37 -1.02
N TYR A 98 2.98 4.35 -0.36
CA TYR A 98 2.34 3.70 0.78
C TYR A 98 2.23 4.63 2.01
N THR A 99 3.27 5.40 2.32
CA THR A 99 3.22 6.44 3.36
C THR A 99 2.11 7.45 3.08
N LEU A 100 1.99 7.95 1.84
CA LEU A 100 0.89 8.83 1.45
C LEU A 100 -0.46 8.15 1.57
N LEU A 101 -0.57 6.86 1.22
CA LEU A 101 -1.80 6.10 1.41
C LEU A 101 -2.22 6.05 2.87
N LEU A 102 -1.31 5.76 3.81
CA LEU A 102 -1.61 5.77 5.24
C LEU A 102 -2.15 7.13 5.70
N LEU A 103 -1.52 8.23 5.26
CA LEU A 103 -1.97 9.58 5.61
C LEU A 103 -3.35 9.90 5.03
N VAL A 104 -3.59 9.55 3.77
CA VAL A 104 -4.90 9.74 3.14
C VAL A 104 -5.96 8.88 3.82
N ARG A 105 -5.64 7.63 4.19
CA ARG A 105 -6.52 6.75 4.97
C ARG A 105 -6.98 7.41 6.26
N ILE A 106 -6.07 7.99 7.05
CA ILE A 106 -6.43 8.71 8.28
C ILE A 106 -7.49 9.79 7.98
N VAL A 107 -7.27 10.61 6.94
CA VAL A 107 -8.21 11.68 6.58
C VAL A 107 -9.56 11.12 6.14
N VAL A 108 -9.58 10.14 5.23
CA VAL A 108 -10.85 9.63 4.69
C VAL A 108 -11.62 8.80 5.70
N MET A 109 -10.94 8.01 6.55
CA MET A 109 -11.57 7.27 7.64
C MET A 109 -12.13 8.22 8.69
N TYR A 110 -11.47 9.34 8.96
CA TYR A 110 -12.01 10.36 9.85
C TYR A 110 -13.32 10.94 9.29
N LEU A 111 -13.35 11.27 8.00
CA LEU A 111 -14.51 11.86 7.31
C LEU A 111 -15.64 10.87 7.02
N ALA A 112 -15.31 9.59 6.84
CA ALA A 112 -16.24 8.50 6.56
C ALA A 112 -16.26 7.52 7.75
N PRO A 113 -17.04 7.81 8.81
CA PRO A 113 -17.09 6.97 10.00
C PRO A 113 -17.92 5.72 9.77
N PHE A 114 -17.45 4.78 8.95
CA PHE A 114 -18.17 3.53 8.72
C PHE A 114 -17.95 2.56 9.89
N ALA A 115 -19.01 1.85 10.23
CA ALA A 115 -18.99 0.71 11.15
C ALA A 115 -18.98 -0.60 10.36
N GLN A 116 -18.51 -1.69 10.98
CA GLN A 116 -18.47 -3.02 10.40
C GLN A 116 -19.78 -3.42 9.67
N PRO A 117 -19.69 -4.08 8.49
CA PRO A 117 -20.86 -4.64 7.82
C PRO A 117 -21.55 -5.71 8.66
N ASP A 118 -22.84 -5.87 8.46
CA ASP A 118 -23.59 -6.99 9.04
C ASP A 118 -23.03 -8.33 8.52
N GLY A 119 -22.92 -9.31 9.41
CA GLY A 119 -22.39 -10.63 9.06
C GLY A 119 -20.87 -10.69 8.84
N MET A 120 -20.12 -9.63 9.17
CA MET A 120 -18.65 -9.63 9.13
C MET A 120 -18.08 -10.85 9.85
N ILE A 121 -17.21 -11.58 9.15
CA ILE A 121 -16.35 -12.60 9.76
C ILE A 121 -14.99 -11.96 10.04
N LEU A 122 -14.70 -11.76 11.33
CA LEU A 122 -13.48 -11.11 11.80
C LEU A 122 -12.22 -11.73 11.17
N LEU A 123 -11.46 -10.90 10.46
CA LEU A 123 -10.21 -11.30 9.83
C LEU A 123 -9.10 -11.40 10.89
N ARG A 124 -8.93 -12.60 11.46
CA ARG A 124 -7.95 -12.85 12.53
C ARG A 124 -6.53 -12.97 11.98
N ASP A 125 -5.77 -11.90 12.09
CA ASP A 125 -4.38 -11.86 11.64
C ASP A 125 -3.48 -12.79 12.48
N PRO A 126 -2.81 -13.79 11.86
CA PRO A 126 -1.97 -14.74 12.58
C PRO A 126 -0.64 -14.14 13.09
N VAL A 127 -0.20 -13.01 12.56
CA VAL A 127 1.05 -12.32 12.91
C VAL A 127 0.77 -11.06 13.73
N ALA A 128 -0.03 -10.13 13.19
CA ALA A 128 -0.38 -8.87 13.84
C ALA A 128 -1.35 -9.05 15.02
N GLY A 129 -2.14 -10.14 15.04
CA GLY A 129 -3.01 -10.48 16.18
C GLY A 129 -2.28 -10.81 17.48
N LEU A 130 -0.95 -10.93 17.46
CA LEU A 130 -0.10 -11.10 18.64
C LEU A 130 0.32 -9.76 19.28
N GLY A 131 0.07 -8.63 18.60
CA GLY A 131 0.37 -7.29 19.10
C GLY A 131 -0.76 -6.66 19.91
N PRO A 132 -0.50 -5.55 20.63
CA PRO A 132 -1.45 -4.92 21.57
C PRO A 132 -2.68 -4.23 20.92
N GLY A 133 -2.99 -4.51 19.64
CA GLY A 133 -4.11 -3.91 18.90
C GLY A 133 -5.18 -4.91 18.41
N GLY A 134 -4.95 -6.22 18.52
CA GLY A 134 -5.92 -7.24 18.09
C GLY A 134 -6.34 -7.15 16.61
N ALA A 135 -7.39 -7.88 16.25
CA ALA A 135 -8.02 -7.76 14.93
C ALA A 135 -9.02 -6.60 14.96
N MET A 136 -8.86 -5.67 14.01
CA MET A 136 -9.66 -4.44 13.86
C MET A 136 -10.92 -4.71 13.03
N THR A 137 -12.08 -4.22 13.46
CA THR A 137 -13.35 -4.38 12.73
C THR A 137 -13.78 -3.12 11.99
N ASN A 138 -13.31 -1.95 12.43
CA ASN A 138 -13.67 -0.66 11.86
C ASN A 138 -12.54 -0.04 11.01
N ASP A 139 -11.56 -0.83 10.55
CA ASP A 139 -10.58 -0.41 9.52
C ASP A 139 -11.22 -0.29 8.13
N LEU A 140 -12.22 0.60 8.00
CA LEU A 140 -13.11 0.72 6.85
C LEU A 140 -12.88 2.04 6.12
N PHE A 141 -13.05 1.98 4.80
CA PHE A 141 -12.87 3.05 3.83
C PHE A 141 -11.47 3.67 3.68
N PHE A 142 -10.76 3.46 2.56
CA PHE A 142 -10.93 2.39 1.55
C PHE A 142 -10.31 1.07 2.08
N SER A 143 -10.19 0.01 1.28
CA SER A 143 -9.54 -1.24 1.71
C SER A 143 -8.00 -1.12 1.65
N GLY A 144 -7.32 -1.22 2.80
CA GLY A 144 -5.86 -1.13 2.87
C GLY A 144 -5.16 -2.30 2.17
N HIS A 145 -5.69 -3.50 2.33
CA HIS A 145 -5.23 -4.73 1.67
C HIS A 145 -5.29 -4.62 0.14
N THR A 146 -6.45 -4.22 -0.39
CA THR A 146 -6.66 -4.03 -1.83
C THR A 146 -5.75 -2.93 -2.37
N ALA A 147 -5.65 -1.80 -1.66
CA ALA A 147 -4.82 -0.67 -2.06
C ALA A 147 -3.33 -1.02 -2.12
N THR A 148 -2.84 -1.81 -1.17
CA THR A 148 -1.44 -2.25 -1.11
C THR A 148 -1.12 -3.19 -2.27
N MET A 149 -1.99 -4.17 -2.53
CA MET A 149 -1.80 -5.09 -3.66
C MET A 149 -1.82 -4.35 -5.01
N PHE A 150 -2.71 -3.37 -5.15
CA PHE A 150 -2.76 -2.53 -6.35
C PHE A 150 -1.54 -1.62 -6.48
N LEU A 151 -0.98 -1.14 -5.36
CA LEU A 151 0.25 -0.36 -5.38
C LEU A 151 1.42 -1.21 -5.91
N PHE A 152 1.52 -2.47 -5.52
CA PHE A 152 2.51 -3.40 -6.07
C PHE A 152 2.34 -3.61 -7.57
N PHE A 153 1.10 -3.63 -8.08
CA PHE A 153 0.85 -3.62 -9.52
C PHE A 153 1.43 -2.37 -10.20
N LEU A 154 1.22 -1.18 -9.63
CA LEU A 154 1.72 0.08 -10.20
C LEU A 154 3.25 0.15 -10.20
N THR A 155 3.90 -0.35 -9.13
CA THR A 155 5.35 -0.21 -8.94
C THR A 155 6.16 -1.40 -9.45
N ALA A 156 5.52 -2.53 -9.77
CA ALA A 156 6.19 -3.66 -10.41
C ALA A 156 6.82 -3.27 -11.75
N ARG A 157 8.05 -3.70 -12.01
CA ARG A 157 8.79 -3.35 -13.23
C ARG A 157 8.52 -4.31 -14.39
N GLU A 158 8.48 -5.61 -14.11
CA GLU A 158 8.31 -6.64 -15.13
C GLU A 158 6.82 -6.84 -15.44
N ARG A 159 6.48 -6.99 -16.72
CA ARG A 159 5.09 -7.18 -17.18
C ARG A 159 4.41 -8.38 -16.52
N ARG A 160 5.15 -9.47 -16.32
CA ARG A 160 4.64 -10.68 -15.64
C ARG A 160 4.14 -10.36 -14.23
N PHE A 161 4.93 -9.65 -13.43
CA PHE A 161 4.56 -9.32 -12.05
C PHE A 161 3.46 -8.28 -11.97
N LYS A 162 3.39 -7.34 -12.93
CA LYS A 162 2.21 -6.46 -13.06
C LYS A 162 0.92 -7.26 -13.21
N SER A 163 0.88 -8.20 -14.16
CA SER A 163 -0.32 -9.03 -14.35
C SER A 163 -0.65 -9.87 -13.11
N ILE A 164 0.36 -10.41 -12.43
CA ILE A 164 0.17 -11.15 -11.17
C ILE A 164 -0.46 -10.25 -10.10
N PHE A 165 0.13 -9.09 -9.80
CA PHE A 165 -0.39 -8.20 -8.77
C PHE A 165 -1.78 -7.65 -9.09
N LEU A 166 -2.08 -7.39 -10.37
CA LEU A 166 -3.41 -6.97 -10.78
C LEU A 166 -4.43 -8.09 -10.53
N PHE A 167 -4.10 -9.33 -10.92
CA PHE A 167 -4.94 -10.48 -10.63
C PHE A 167 -5.14 -10.68 -9.13
N LEU A 168 -4.06 -10.61 -8.34
CA LEU A 168 -4.12 -10.72 -6.88
C LEU A 168 -4.96 -9.62 -6.26
N THR A 169 -4.93 -8.39 -6.79
CA THR A 169 -5.76 -7.27 -6.31
C THR A 169 -7.24 -7.60 -6.47
N VAL A 170 -7.65 -8.07 -7.66
CA VAL A 170 -9.05 -8.43 -7.93
C VAL A 170 -9.47 -9.61 -7.07
N LEU A 171 -8.66 -10.67 -7.03
CA LEU A 171 -8.95 -11.86 -6.25
C LEU A 171 -9.09 -11.54 -4.75
N LEU A 172 -8.15 -10.78 -4.19
CA LEU A 172 -8.17 -10.36 -2.79
C LEU A 172 -9.39 -9.48 -2.50
N GLY A 173 -9.72 -8.53 -3.37
CA GLY A 173 -10.92 -7.70 -3.24
C GLY A 173 -12.20 -8.53 -3.18
N VAL A 174 -12.35 -9.51 -4.09
CA VAL A 174 -13.50 -10.44 -4.07
C VAL A 174 -13.56 -11.24 -2.77
N MET A 175 -12.43 -11.80 -2.31
CA MET A 175 -12.41 -12.57 -1.05
C MET A 175 -12.78 -11.72 0.16
N LEU A 176 -12.35 -10.45 0.21
CA LEU A 176 -12.69 -9.52 1.30
C LEU A 176 -14.19 -9.20 1.32
N LEU A 177 -14.84 -9.06 0.15
CA LEU A 177 -16.30 -8.90 0.06
C LEU A 177 -17.03 -10.18 0.45
N MET A 178 -16.58 -11.35 -0.01
CA MET A 178 -17.17 -12.64 0.38
C MET A 178 -17.10 -12.88 1.89
N GLN A 179 -16.06 -12.39 2.57
CA GLN A 179 -15.93 -12.48 4.02
C GLN A 179 -16.62 -11.31 4.78
N HIS A 180 -17.20 -10.35 4.05
CA HIS A 180 -17.83 -9.15 4.63
C HIS A 180 -16.87 -8.32 5.52
N VAL A 181 -15.57 -8.37 5.22
CA VAL A 181 -14.55 -7.60 5.96
C VAL A 181 -14.57 -6.12 5.56
N HIS A 182 -14.95 -5.85 4.31
CA HIS A 182 -15.02 -4.51 3.75
C HIS A 182 -16.31 -4.33 2.97
N TYR A 183 -16.77 -3.08 2.87
CA TYR A 183 -17.81 -2.72 1.91
C TYR A 183 -17.26 -2.72 0.48
N THR A 184 -18.15 -2.86 -0.50
CA THR A 184 -17.86 -2.74 -1.93
C THR A 184 -17.21 -1.41 -2.25
N VAL A 185 -17.69 -0.33 -1.63
CA VAL A 185 -17.12 1.01 -1.82
C VAL A 185 -15.65 1.06 -1.38
N ASP A 186 -15.28 0.32 -0.32
CA ASP A 186 -13.89 0.29 0.17
C ASP A 186 -12.96 -0.38 -0.84
N VAL A 187 -13.40 -1.50 -1.43
CA VAL A 187 -12.63 -2.28 -2.39
C VAL A 187 -12.52 -1.53 -3.73
N VAL A 188 -13.61 -0.94 -4.20
CA VAL A 188 -13.65 -0.21 -5.47
C VAL A 188 -12.91 1.12 -5.40
N ALA A 189 -12.98 1.85 -4.26
CA ALA A 189 -12.27 3.12 -4.10
C ALA A 189 -10.75 2.95 -4.01
N ALA A 190 -10.27 1.82 -3.47
CA ALA A 190 -8.86 1.58 -3.20
C ALA A 190 -7.94 1.83 -4.41
N PRO A 191 -8.18 1.28 -5.62
CA PRO A 191 -7.36 1.57 -6.79
C PRO A 191 -7.24 3.05 -7.16
N PHE A 192 -8.30 3.83 -6.99
CA PHE A 192 -8.31 5.26 -7.35
C PHE A 192 -7.45 6.08 -6.38
N PHE A 193 -7.60 5.86 -5.07
CA PHE A 193 -6.77 6.50 -4.06
C PHE A 193 -5.31 6.08 -4.20
N THR A 194 -5.04 4.77 -4.39
CA THR A 194 -3.70 4.26 -4.65
C THR A 194 -3.06 4.92 -5.87
N PHE A 195 -3.78 5.04 -6.98
CA PHE A 195 -3.26 5.70 -8.17
C PHE A 195 -2.96 7.18 -7.92
N GLY A 196 -3.83 7.90 -7.21
CA GLY A 196 -3.60 9.30 -6.84
C GLY A 196 -2.35 9.49 -5.99
N CYS A 197 -2.18 8.68 -4.93
CA CYS A 197 -1.00 8.70 -4.07
C CYS A 197 0.28 8.32 -4.84
N TYR A 198 0.21 7.33 -5.73
CA TYR A 198 1.32 6.94 -6.59
C TYR A 198 1.77 8.07 -7.53
N VAL A 199 0.83 8.76 -8.19
CA VAL A 199 1.14 9.92 -9.05
C VAL A 199 1.74 11.06 -8.24
N LEU A 200 1.22 11.33 -7.03
CA LEU A 200 1.77 12.35 -6.15
C LEU A 200 3.20 12.02 -5.70
N ALA A 201 3.44 10.77 -5.28
CA ALA A 201 4.77 10.30 -4.91
C ALA A 201 5.79 10.39 -6.06
N GLN A 202 5.37 10.09 -7.29
CA GLN A 202 6.22 10.25 -8.48
C GLN A 202 6.62 11.71 -8.68
N LYS A 203 5.68 12.66 -8.54
CA LYS A 203 5.97 14.10 -8.70
C LYS A 203 6.96 14.60 -7.65
N ILE A 204 6.81 14.18 -6.40
CA ILE A 204 7.73 14.53 -5.30
C ILE A 204 9.14 13.99 -5.60
N THR A 205 9.23 12.72 -6.02
CA THR A 205 10.50 12.05 -6.31
C THR A 205 11.21 12.65 -7.54
N TRP A 206 10.45 12.99 -8.58
CA TRP A 206 10.98 13.63 -9.79
C TRP A 206 11.58 15.01 -9.49
N LYS A 207 10.89 15.82 -8.67
CA LYS A 207 11.35 17.18 -8.33
C LYS A 207 12.69 17.17 -7.60
N GLY A 208 12.89 16.25 -6.64
CA GLY A 208 14.17 16.10 -5.94
C GLY A 208 15.33 15.67 -6.85
N SER A 209 15.05 14.95 -7.94
CA SER A 209 16.06 14.47 -8.89
C SER A 209 16.54 15.57 -9.87
N VAL A 210 15.74 16.63 -10.06
CA VAL A 210 16.09 17.76 -10.95
C VAL A 210 16.91 18.83 -10.22
N GLU A 211 16.68 19.02 -8.92
CA GLU A 211 17.44 19.96 -8.07
C GLU A 211 18.87 19.47 -7.77
N GLU A 212 19.14 18.17 -7.89
CA GLU A 212 20.48 17.56 -7.67
C GLU A 212 21.46 17.68 -8.86
N LYS A 213 21.11 18.36 -9.97
CA LYS A 213 22.07 18.49 -11.09
C LYS A 213 23.21 19.47 -10.76
N PRO A 214 24.49 19.13 -11.06
CA PRO A 214 25.65 19.85 -10.55
C PRO A 214 25.74 21.25 -11.14
N GLN A 215 26.12 22.21 -10.29
CA GLN A 215 26.71 23.47 -10.72
C GLN A 215 27.86 23.14 -11.68
N LEU A 216 27.67 23.46 -12.96
CA LEU A 216 28.74 23.42 -13.95
C LEU A 216 29.89 24.28 -13.43
N PRO A 217 31.14 23.79 -13.41
CA PRO A 217 32.27 24.66 -13.12
C PRO A 217 32.31 25.74 -14.20
N LEU A 218 32.11 26.99 -13.78
CA LEU A 218 32.40 28.16 -14.58
C LEU A 218 33.86 28.03 -15.04
N ARG A 219 34.05 27.83 -16.35
CA ARG A 219 35.34 27.99 -17.01
C ARG A 219 35.55 29.45 -17.37
#